data_AF-A0A821DIP6-F1
#
_entry.id   AF-A0A821DIP6-F1
#
_cell.length_a   1.000
_cell.length_b   1.000
_cell.length_c   1.000
_cell.angle_alpha   90.00
_cell.angle_beta   90.00
_cell.angle_gamma   90.00
#
_symmetry.space_group_name_H-M   'P 1'
#
loop_
_entity.id
_entity.type
_entity.pdbx_description
1 polymer ?
#
loop_
_entity_poly.entity_id
_entity_poly.type
_entity_poly.pdbx_seq_one_letter_code
_entity_poly.pdbx_strand_id
1 'polypeptide(L)'
;SYVVDKQSNIHEVCFPMLIDHDFQVSTGIQHSSYNDDIKISNSQHILLIQCRIAQNCKEWTQYLSNLTEQVKDFVNETRNRFNSYAPIRES
;
A
#
# COMPACT_ATOMS: atom_id res chain seq x y z
N SER A 1 3.03 -6.98 2.05
CA SER A 1 2.94 -7.79 0.82
C SER A 1 4.34 -8.14 0.38
N TYR A 2 4.61 -9.39 -0.01
CA TYR A 2 5.84 -9.76 -0.72
C TYR A 2 5.48 -10.73 -1.84
N VAL A 3 6.23 -10.68 -2.94
CA VAL A 3 6.07 -11.61 -4.05
C VAL A 3 6.87 -12.87 -3.73
N VAL A 4 6.22 -14.02 -3.78
CA VAL A 4 6.92 -15.31 -3.70
C VAL A 4 7.05 -15.86 -5.11
N ASP A 5 8.29 -16.05 -5.55
CA ASP A 5 8.56 -16.84 -6.74
C ASP A 5 8.45 -18.32 -6.40
N LYS A 6 7.30 -18.93 -6.71
CA LYS A 6 7.14 -20.38 -6.60
C LYS A 6 7.80 -21.11 -7.76
N GLN A 7 7.88 -20.48 -8.93
CA GLN A 7 8.57 -20.92 -10.16
C GLN A 7 9.03 -19.67 -10.92
N SER A 8 10.08 -19.77 -11.73
CA SER A 8 10.78 -18.64 -12.38
C SER A 8 9.89 -17.65 -13.16
N ASN A 9 8.62 -17.99 -13.43
CA ASN A 9 7.65 -17.20 -14.17
C ASN A 9 6.27 -17.10 -13.46
N ILE A 10 6.11 -17.62 -12.24
CA ILE A 10 4.86 -17.57 -11.47
C ILE A 10 5.09 -16.74 -10.21
N HIS A 11 4.66 -15.48 -10.30
CA HIS A 11 4.63 -14.56 -9.17
C HIS A 11 3.33 -14.75 -8.39
N GLU A 12 3.43 -15.32 -7.19
CA GLU A 12 2.30 -15.37 -6.28
C GLU A 12 2.32 -14.11 -5.40
N VAL A 13 1.23 -13.34 -5.44
CA VAL A 13 1.05 -12.19 -4.56
C VAL A 13 0.59 -12.71 -3.21
N CYS A 14 1.53 -12.85 -2.28
CA CYS A 14 1.21 -13.21 -0.91
C CYS A 14 0.93 -11.94 -0.09
N PHE A 15 -0.23 -11.94 0.58
CA PHE A 15 -0.69 -10.88 1.48
C PHE A 15 -0.85 -9.50 0.81
N PRO A 16 -1.84 -9.33 -0.09
CA PRO A 16 -2.14 -8.03 -0.69
C PRO A 16 -2.55 -7.02 0.39
N MET A 17 -1.95 -5.84 0.37
CA MET A 17 -2.35 -4.73 1.21
C MET A 17 -3.47 -3.98 0.51
N LEU A 18 -4.61 -3.86 1.18
CA LEU A 18 -5.75 -3.12 0.66
C LEU A 18 -5.56 -1.63 0.94
N ILE A 19 -5.97 -0.79 -0.02
CA ILE A 19 -6.23 0.62 0.22
C ILE A 19 -7.57 0.66 0.97
N ASP A 20 -7.53 0.96 2.26
CA ASP A 20 -8.69 1.15 3.13
C ASP A 20 -8.71 2.58 3.69
N HIS A 21 -9.65 2.87 4.58
CA HIS A 21 -9.83 4.22 5.15
C HIS A 21 -8.63 4.75 5.95
N ASP A 22 -7.79 3.85 6.46
CA ASP A 22 -6.60 4.16 7.23
C ASP A 22 -5.34 4.07 6.36
N PHE A 23 -5.49 3.94 5.03
CA PHE A 23 -4.36 3.87 4.12
C PHE A 23 -3.56 5.17 4.13
N GLN A 24 -2.28 5.07 4.49
CA GLN A 24 -1.36 6.19 4.60
C GLN A 24 -0.01 5.83 4.00
N VAL A 25 0.63 6.84 3.40
CA VAL A 25 1.97 6.74 2.84
C VAL A 25 2.79 7.91 3.38
N SER A 26 3.98 7.61 3.92
CA SER A 26 4.87 8.62 4.49
C SER A 26 6.33 8.26 4.28
N THR A 27 7.20 9.26 4.19
CA THR A 27 8.66 9.11 4.11
C THR A 27 9.34 9.58 5.40
N GLY A 28 10.63 9.27 5.56
CA GLY A 28 11.44 9.84 6.64
C GLY A 28 11.10 9.26 8.02
N ILE A 29 11.23 7.94 8.15
CA ILE A 29 10.97 7.24 9.40
C ILE A 29 12.13 7.54 10.37
N GLN A 30 11.87 8.35 11.40
CA GLN A 30 12.90 8.78 12.39
C GLN A 30 13.61 7.63 13.12
N HIS A 31 13.10 6.40 13.03
CA HIS A 31 13.67 5.21 13.66
C HIS A 31 14.55 4.35 12.75
N SER A 32 14.62 4.63 11.44
CA SER A 32 15.59 3.97 10.56
C SER A 32 16.75 4.91 10.26
N SER A 33 17.95 4.36 10.14
CA SER A 33 19.17 5.10 9.76
C SER A 33 19.12 5.61 8.31
N TYR A 34 18.00 5.46 7.62
CA TYR A 34 17.84 5.64 6.19
C TYR A 34 16.71 6.66 5.93
N ASN A 35 17.09 7.85 5.48
CA ASN A 35 16.15 8.91 5.12
C ASN A 35 15.27 8.57 3.90
N ASP A 36 15.59 7.49 3.19
CA ASP A 36 15.00 7.11 1.91
C ASP A 36 14.00 5.94 2.02
N ASP A 37 13.41 5.73 3.20
CA ASP A 37 12.41 4.68 3.41
C ASP A 37 10.99 5.21 3.17
N ILE A 38 10.15 4.37 2.56
CA ILE A 38 8.70 4.58 2.43
C ILE A 38 8.00 3.69 3.46
N LYS A 39 7.18 4.30 4.29
CA LYS A 39 6.20 3.61 5.12
C LYS A 39 4.84 3.65 4.44
N ILE A 40 4.24 2.49 4.23
CA ILE A 40 2.88 2.31 3.77
C ILE A 40 2.12 1.59 4.88
N SER A 41 1.01 2.14 5.35
CA SER A 41 0.19 1.51 6.38
C SER A 41 -1.27 1.53 6.01
N ASN A 42 -2.03 0.57 6.54
CA ASN A 42 -3.49 0.54 6.51
C ASN A 42 -4.00 0.07 7.89
N SER A 43 -5.30 -0.24 8.01
CA SER A 43 -5.90 -0.64 9.30
C SER A 43 -5.34 -1.94 9.90
N GLN A 44 -4.63 -2.76 9.12
CA GLN A 44 -4.17 -4.10 9.52
C GLN A 44 -2.65 -4.26 9.50
N HIS A 45 -1.95 -3.50 8.67
CA HIS A 45 -0.56 -3.77 8.33
C HIS A 45 0.26 -2.50 8.17
N ILE A 46 1.56 -2.63 8.46
CA ILE A 46 2.59 -1.64 8.12
C ILE A 46 3.62 -2.33 7.24
N LEU A 47 3.89 -1.75 6.08
CA LEU A 47 4.92 -2.16 5.13
C LEU A 47 5.98 -1.07 5.05
N LEU A 48 7.24 -1.47 5.20
CA LEU A 48 8.40 -0.60 5.05
C LEU A 48 9.16 -1.01 3.78
N ILE A 49 9.41 -0.06 2.91
CA ILE A 49 10.16 -0.25 1.66
C ILE A 49 11.38 0.65 1.71
N GLN A 50 12.56 0.05 1.68
CA GLN A 50 13.80 0.78 1.53
C GLN A 50 14.01 1.14 0.05
N CYS A 51 14.17 2.42 -0.25
CA CYS A 51 14.52 2.83 -1.61
C CYS A 51 16.04 2.86 -1.80
N ARG A 52 16.48 2.40 -2.98
CA ARG A 52 17.90 2.44 -3.35
C ARG A 52 18.40 3.87 -3.63
N ILE A 53 17.51 4.75 -4.07
CA ILE A 53 17.80 6.14 -4.44
C ILE A 53 16.65 7.03 -3.94
N ALA A 54 16.98 8.18 -3.35
CA ALA A 54 16.03 9.17 -2.83
C ALA A 54 14.97 9.60 -3.87
N GLN A 55 15.35 9.69 -5.14
CA GLN A 55 14.43 10.06 -6.22
C GLN A 55 13.29 9.04 -6.36
N ASN A 56 13.60 7.74 -6.32
CA ASN A 56 12.59 6.69 -6.37
C ASN A 56 11.65 6.79 -5.16
N CYS A 57 12.19 7.10 -3.98
CA CYS A 57 11.38 7.28 -2.77
C CYS A 57 10.31 8.38 -2.97
N LYS A 58 10.71 9.52 -3.53
CA LYS A 58 9.79 10.62 -3.87
C LYS A 58 8.76 10.24 -4.92
N GLU A 59 9.18 9.63 -6.03
CA GLU A 59 8.29 9.25 -7.13
C GLU A 59 7.23 8.25 -6.67
N TRP A 60 7.65 7.21 -5.95
CA TRP A 60 6.73 6.19 -5.44
C TRP A 60 5.79 6.74 -4.38
N THR A 61 6.28 7.57 -3.47
CA THR A 61 5.43 8.24 -2.46
C THR A 61 4.38 9.09 -3.15
N GLN A 62 4.78 9.96 -4.08
CA GLN A 62 3.86 10.82 -4.81
C GLN A 62 2.82 10.01 -5.59
N TYR A 63 3.26 8.97 -6.29
CA TYR A 63 2.37 8.10 -7.05
C TYR A 63 1.32 7.43 -6.15
N LEU A 64 1.73 6.84 -5.03
CA LEU A 64 0.82 6.15 -4.11
C LEU A 64 -0.13 7.13 -3.40
N SER A 65 0.35 8.33 -3.04
CA SER A 65 -0.51 9.39 -2.49
C SER A 65 -1.58 9.81 -3.49
N ASN A 66 -1.21 10.07 -4.75
CA ASN A 66 -2.15 10.43 -5.82
C ASN A 66 -3.17 9.31 -6.09
N LEU A 67 -2.72 8.04 -6.05
CA LEU A 67 -3.61 6.89 -6.20
C LEU A 67 -4.64 6.86 -5.08
N THR A 68 -4.23 7.14 -3.84
CA THR A 68 -5.15 7.16 -2.69
C THR A 68 -6.26 8.20 -2.88
N GLU A 69 -5.95 9.36 -3.46
CA GLU A 69 -6.95 10.38 -3.78
C GLU A 69 -7.95 9.93 -4.85
N GLN A 70 -7.49 9.23 -5.88
CA GLN A 70 -8.36 8.72 -6.97
C GLN A 70 -9.24 7.55 -6.53
N VAL A 71 -8.75 6.73 -5.60
CA VAL A 71 -9.48 5.54 -5.13
C VAL A 71 -10.61 5.92 -4.18
N LYS A 72 -10.58 7.11 -3.55
CA LYS A 72 -11.68 7.64 -2.72
C LYS A 72 -13.03 7.65 -3.43
N ASP A 73 -13.06 7.79 -4.75
CA ASP A 73 -14.30 7.78 -5.53
C ASP A 73 -14.89 6.37 -5.73
N PHE A 74 -14.08 5.32 -5.54
CA PHE A 74 -14.48 3.91 -5.61
C PHE A 74 -14.77 3.30 -4.23
N VAL A 75 -14.53 4.07 -3.18
CA VAL A 75 -14.89 3.77 -1.81
C VAL A 75 -16.40 3.89 -1.70
N ASN A 76 -17.09 2.76 -1.57
CA ASN A 76 -18.45 2.80 -1.10
C ASN A 76 -18.45 3.46 0.30
N GLU A 77 -19.04 4.65 0.45
CA GLU A 77 -19.25 5.31 1.75
C GLU A 77 -20.05 4.41 2.72
N THR A 78 -20.77 3.44 2.16
CA THR A 78 -21.35 2.34 2.90
C THR A 78 -20.25 1.39 3.37
N ARG A 79 -19.84 1.55 4.63
CA ARG A 79 -19.03 0.57 5.38
C ARG A 79 -19.55 -0.85 5.15
N ASN A 80 -18.87 -1.58 4.27
CA ASN A 80 -18.93 -3.05 4.22
C ASN A 80 -18.59 -3.58 5.63
N ARG A 81 -19.15 -4.72 6.07
CA ARG A 81 -18.83 -5.38 7.36
C ARG A 81 -17.34 -5.58 7.64
N PHE A 82 -16.51 -5.51 6.60
CA PHE A 82 -15.05 -5.63 6.66
C PHE A 82 -14.31 -4.28 6.57
N ASN A 83 -15.01 -3.15 6.53
CA ASN A 83 -14.46 -1.79 6.32
C ASN A 83 -13.49 -1.68 5.13
N SER A 84 -13.64 -2.55 4.13
CA SER A 84 -12.81 -2.56 2.92
C SER A 84 -13.53 -1.92 1.75
N TYR A 85 -12.78 -1.24 0.88
CA TYR A 85 -13.27 -0.62 -0.36
C TYR A 85 -13.43 -1.60 -1.53
N ALA A 86 -13.24 -2.90 -1.28
CA ALA A 86 -13.53 -3.93 -2.28
C ALA A 86 -15.05 -4.03 -2.50
N PRO A 87 -15.52 -4.05 -3.77
CA PRO A 87 -16.92 -4.31 -4.06
C PRO A 87 -17.33 -5.67 -3.52
N ILE A 88 -18.55 -5.74 -2.97
CA ILE A 88 -19.16 -7.00 -2.53
C ILE A 88 -19.32 -7.86 -3.78
N ARG A 89 -18.70 -9.05 -3.79
CA ARG A 89 -18.92 -10.00 -4.89
C ARG A 89 -20.37 -10.48 -4.81
N GLU A 90 -21.13 -10.25 -5.87
CA GLU A 90 -22.43 -10.90 -6.02
C GLU A 90 -22.20 -12.41 -6.21
N SER A 91 -22.89 -13.21 -5.40
CA SER A 91 -22.87 -14.68 -5.42
C SER A 91 -23.93 -15.23 -6.34
#